data_AF-A0A850BRS1-F1
#
_entry.id   AF-A0A850BRS1-F1
#
_cell.length_a   1.000
_cell.length_b   1.000
_cell.length_c   1.000
_cell.angle_alpha   90.00
_cell.angle_beta   90.00
_cell.angle_gamma   90.00
#
_symmetry.space_group_name_H-M   'P 1'
#
loop_
_entity.id
_entity.type
_entity.pdbx_description
1 polymer ?
#
loop_
_entity_poly.entity_id
_entity_poly.type
_entity_poly.pdbx_seq_one_letter_code
_entity_poly.pdbx_strand_id
1 'polypeptide(L)'
;MSDNLKTTQMRKTLLQQVWDRLTAPSPGINDVGEQRSARLASSFLFVVAFFNLLSVLIRIPRAGLGDTFSGGVGISLVSSFTAYLISRTRWHRAAIIIFSISFSSTAYLSMAMQGADANFERLILIYVPISLIVASAFVSPWVVLLLMGLNVGALYLARAMGAPVAEGPALAGAGMIGVIGAILMVLTNFRNSLEKDRLEEARAMNRKLEELTAALEQSAEERTADLEKANRQIARRASQLQAITELTEAIARLQDLNDLLPAATRLISERFGFYHVGIFLVDSDQQFAILQAANSEGGRRMLARGHRLKLGTGVVGFAAQSGKPRIALDVGRDAVFFNNPDLPETRSEAALPLRSRDEVIGVLDVQSTQAGAFSSEDLQVLSALANQVAIAFENARLLTETRAALTQAQEVYNEFTRAEWSRAASQAEHPGFRYNAGRIELLETELQTPEAASAVENGQIATNQPNGSREKRSALAVPVKLRGEVIGVLHVESNDPYKTWRADEISLVEAVAERAAYAMENARLFQEARRRAAKEQLISEASARIGGAINLENILQTTAEELERVLGGSEILIQFQNKEQA
;
A
#
# COMPACT_ATOMS: atom_id res chain seq x y z
N MET A 1 -4.05 -28.63 -9.21
CA MET A 1 -4.58 -29.77 -8.42
C MET A 1 -6.08 -29.88 -8.70
N SER A 2 -6.44 -30.22 -9.95
CA SER A 2 -7.84 -30.15 -10.42
C SER A 2 -8.09 -31.13 -11.57
N ASP A 3 -7.73 -32.40 -11.40
CA ASP A 3 -7.91 -33.41 -12.45
C ASP A 3 -8.50 -34.74 -11.94
N ASN A 4 -9.30 -34.68 -10.86
CA ASN A 4 -9.90 -35.86 -10.24
C ASN A 4 -11.42 -35.72 -10.01
N LEU A 5 -12.15 -35.25 -11.03
CA LEU A 5 -13.62 -35.21 -11.01
C LEU A 5 -14.24 -35.79 -12.29
N LYS A 6 -13.78 -36.98 -12.71
CA LYS A 6 -14.46 -37.76 -13.78
C LYS A 6 -14.50 -39.25 -13.47
N THR A 7 -15.19 -39.66 -12.43
CA THR A 7 -15.58 -41.08 -12.26
C THR A 7 -16.84 -41.23 -11.42
N THR A 8 -18.01 -41.21 -12.08
CA THR A 8 -19.17 -41.98 -11.60
C THR A 8 -20.03 -42.42 -12.79
N GLN A 9 -19.48 -43.27 -13.66
CA GLN A 9 -20.31 -44.08 -14.56
C GLN A 9 -20.77 -45.32 -13.77
N MET A 10 -22.01 -45.31 -13.29
CA MET A 10 -22.66 -46.53 -12.77
C MET A 10 -22.60 -47.63 -13.83
N ARG A 11 -22.00 -48.78 -13.47
CA ARG A 11 -21.91 -49.96 -14.32
C ARG A 11 -23.33 -50.53 -14.52
N LYS A 12 -23.91 -50.36 -15.71
CA LYS A 12 -25.24 -50.90 -16.06
C LYS A 12 -25.26 -52.43 -15.89
N THR A 13 -26.32 -52.96 -15.29
CA THR A 13 -26.50 -54.41 -15.09
C THR A 13 -26.61 -55.15 -16.44
N LEU A 14 -26.29 -56.45 -16.48
CA LEU A 14 -26.38 -57.27 -17.71
C LEU A 14 -27.77 -57.18 -18.36
N LEU A 15 -28.83 -57.13 -17.56
CA LEU A 15 -30.21 -56.95 -18.02
C LEU A 15 -30.42 -55.59 -18.71
N GLN A 16 -29.87 -54.50 -18.16
CA GLN A 16 -29.96 -53.16 -18.78
C GLN A 16 -29.21 -53.11 -20.12
N GLN A 17 -28.06 -53.77 -20.24
CA GLN A 17 -27.30 -53.79 -21.49
C GLN A 17 -28.02 -54.57 -22.60
N VAL A 18 -28.64 -55.70 -22.25
CA VAL A 18 -29.46 -56.48 -23.19
C VAL A 18 -30.70 -55.69 -23.61
N TRP A 19 -31.40 -55.06 -22.65
CA TRP A 19 -32.55 -54.22 -22.93
C TRP A 19 -32.22 -53.03 -23.83
N ASP A 20 -31.12 -52.33 -23.56
CA ASP A 20 -30.64 -51.20 -24.37
C ASP A 20 -30.34 -51.64 -25.81
N ARG A 21 -29.75 -52.83 -26.01
CA ARG A 21 -29.48 -53.36 -27.35
C ARG A 21 -30.74 -53.76 -28.12
N LEU A 22 -31.75 -54.30 -27.43
CA LEU A 22 -33.01 -54.73 -28.05
C LEU A 22 -33.90 -53.54 -28.40
N THR A 23 -33.84 -52.46 -27.62
CA THR A 23 -34.73 -51.29 -27.76
C THR A 23 -34.06 -50.06 -28.36
N ALA A 24 -32.76 -50.12 -28.67
CA ALA A 24 -32.02 -49.00 -29.25
C ALA A 24 -32.68 -48.50 -30.55
N PRO A 25 -32.94 -47.18 -30.66
CA PRO A 25 -33.47 -46.57 -31.87
C PRO A 25 -32.39 -46.58 -32.97
N SER A 26 -32.83 -46.40 -34.23
CA SER A 26 -31.93 -46.37 -35.37
C SER A 26 -30.91 -45.22 -35.27
N PRO A 27 -29.63 -45.45 -35.63
CA PRO A 27 -28.61 -44.39 -35.64
C PRO A 27 -28.91 -43.22 -36.60
N GLY A 28 -29.84 -43.40 -37.54
CA GLY A 28 -30.23 -42.37 -38.51
C GLY A 28 -31.23 -41.34 -38.00
N ILE A 29 -31.65 -41.41 -36.73
CA ILE A 29 -32.56 -40.44 -36.09
C ILE A 29 -31.71 -39.48 -35.25
N ASN A 30 -31.64 -38.20 -35.63
CA ASN A 30 -30.80 -37.21 -34.95
C ASN A 30 -31.57 -36.36 -33.93
N ASP A 31 -32.89 -36.27 -34.05
CA ASP A 31 -33.72 -35.53 -33.10
C ASP A 31 -33.89 -36.30 -31.78
N VAL A 32 -33.60 -35.65 -30.66
CA VAL A 32 -33.60 -36.27 -29.33
C VAL A 32 -35.01 -36.70 -28.89
N GLY A 33 -36.04 -35.93 -29.26
CA GLY A 33 -37.43 -36.28 -29.00
C GLY A 33 -37.86 -37.49 -29.83
N GLU A 34 -37.46 -37.53 -31.10
CA GLU A 34 -37.73 -38.65 -32.00
C GLU A 34 -36.98 -39.93 -31.58
N GLN A 35 -35.75 -39.82 -31.10
CA GLN A 35 -35.01 -40.97 -30.53
C GLN A 35 -35.72 -41.56 -29.31
N ARG A 36 -36.24 -40.72 -28.41
CA ARG A 36 -37.02 -41.18 -27.24
C ARG A 36 -38.30 -41.89 -27.68
N SER A 37 -39.03 -41.30 -28.62
CA SER A 37 -40.26 -41.89 -29.18
C SER A 37 -39.99 -43.24 -29.86
N ALA A 38 -38.95 -43.32 -30.70
CA ALA A 38 -38.55 -44.55 -31.39
C ALA A 38 -38.10 -45.66 -30.43
N ARG A 39 -37.37 -45.32 -29.36
CA ARG A 39 -36.98 -46.28 -28.30
C ARG A 39 -38.20 -46.81 -27.55
N LEU A 40 -39.14 -45.94 -27.19
CA LEU A 40 -40.38 -46.35 -26.51
C LEU A 40 -41.26 -47.23 -27.40
N ALA A 41 -41.40 -46.88 -28.68
CA ALA A 41 -42.14 -47.69 -29.66
C ALA A 41 -41.51 -49.08 -29.81
N SER A 42 -40.17 -49.15 -29.94
CA SER A 42 -39.44 -50.42 -30.05
C SER A 42 -39.55 -51.26 -28.78
N SER A 43 -39.49 -50.62 -27.62
CA SER A 43 -39.68 -51.27 -26.31
C SER A 43 -41.07 -51.88 -26.18
N PHE A 44 -42.10 -51.12 -26.54
CA PHE A 44 -43.48 -51.59 -26.50
C PHE A 44 -43.71 -52.76 -27.46
N LEU A 45 -43.30 -52.64 -28.71
CA LEU A 45 -43.46 -53.69 -29.72
C LEU A 45 -42.65 -54.94 -29.39
N PHE A 46 -41.47 -54.80 -28.78
CA PHE A 46 -40.70 -55.92 -28.27
C PHE A 46 -41.47 -56.69 -27.19
N VAL A 47 -42.02 -55.98 -26.21
CA VAL A 47 -42.81 -56.59 -25.12
C VAL A 47 -44.04 -57.31 -25.69
N VAL A 48 -44.76 -56.68 -26.61
CA VAL A 48 -45.94 -57.30 -27.24
C VAL A 48 -45.56 -58.53 -28.05
N ALA A 49 -44.50 -58.45 -28.87
CA ALA A 49 -44.01 -59.60 -29.64
C ALA A 49 -43.55 -60.75 -28.72
N PHE A 50 -42.89 -60.44 -27.60
CA PHE A 50 -42.46 -61.42 -26.62
C PHE A 50 -43.64 -62.14 -25.96
N PHE A 51 -44.67 -61.40 -25.51
CA PHE A 51 -45.84 -62.01 -24.90
C PHE A 51 -46.68 -62.81 -25.90
N ASN A 52 -46.81 -62.35 -27.16
CA ASN A 52 -47.45 -63.13 -28.21
C ASN A 52 -46.68 -64.43 -28.49
N LEU A 53 -45.34 -64.39 -28.50
CA LEU A 53 -44.50 -65.57 -28.67
C LEU A 53 -44.67 -66.55 -27.50
N LEU A 54 -44.69 -66.04 -26.28
CA LEU A 54 -44.90 -66.85 -25.07
C LEU A 54 -46.30 -67.49 -25.07
N SER A 55 -47.33 -66.75 -25.47
CA SER A 55 -48.70 -67.26 -25.60
C SER A 55 -48.77 -68.42 -26.59
N VAL A 56 -48.11 -68.30 -27.76
CA VAL A 56 -48.00 -69.37 -28.75
C VAL A 56 -47.26 -70.58 -28.17
N LEU A 57 -46.11 -70.39 -27.54
CA LEU A 57 -45.32 -71.48 -26.94
C LEU A 57 -46.08 -72.28 -25.88
N ILE A 58 -46.91 -71.61 -25.06
CA ILE A 58 -47.76 -72.27 -24.06
C ILE A 58 -48.89 -73.10 -24.71
N ARG A 59 -49.34 -72.70 -25.91
CA ARG A 59 -50.49 -73.31 -26.61
C ARG A 59 -50.09 -74.53 -27.44
N ILE A 60 -48.86 -74.56 -27.99
CA ILE A 60 -48.34 -75.65 -28.82
C ILE A 60 -48.52 -77.05 -28.18
N PRO A 61 -48.18 -77.29 -26.90
CA PRO A 61 -48.32 -78.61 -26.29
C PRO A 61 -49.78 -79.06 -26.14
N ARG A 62 -50.73 -78.13 -26.12
CA ARG A 62 -52.15 -78.40 -25.86
C ARG A 62 -52.98 -78.56 -27.14
N ALA A 63 -52.64 -77.81 -28.18
CA ALA A 63 -53.43 -77.73 -29.41
C ALA A 63 -52.69 -78.24 -30.66
N GLY A 64 -51.38 -78.54 -30.56
CA GLY A 64 -50.56 -78.87 -31.71
C GLY A 64 -50.18 -77.65 -32.55
N LEU A 65 -49.19 -77.84 -33.43
CA LEU A 65 -48.58 -76.74 -34.20
C LEU A 65 -49.54 -76.14 -35.24
N GLY A 66 -50.34 -76.98 -35.90
CA GLY A 66 -51.33 -76.53 -36.89
C GLY A 66 -52.40 -75.62 -36.29
N ASP A 67 -53.04 -76.04 -35.20
CA ASP A 67 -54.15 -75.28 -34.60
C ASP A 67 -53.69 -74.07 -33.78
N THR A 68 -52.44 -74.06 -33.33
CA THR A 68 -51.87 -72.88 -32.67
C THR A 68 -51.66 -71.73 -33.66
N PHE A 69 -51.30 -72.05 -34.90
CA PHE A 69 -51.11 -71.07 -35.97
C PHE A 69 -52.35 -70.85 -36.84
N SER A 70 -53.36 -71.73 -36.76
CA SER A 70 -54.66 -71.50 -37.40
C SER A 70 -55.45 -70.47 -36.57
N GLY A 71 -55.51 -69.22 -37.06
CA GLY A 71 -56.30 -68.16 -36.43
C GLY A 71 -55.58 -66.83 -36.20
N GLY A 72 -56.29 -65.94 -35.53
CA GLY A 72 -55.83 -64.57 -35.26
C GLY A 72 -54.56 -64.45 -34.40
N VAL A 73 -54.23 -65.49 -33.61
CA VAL A 73 -53.04 -65.54 -32.73
C VAL A 73 -51.75 -65.70 -33.54
N GLY A 74 -51.74 -66.51 -34.60
CA GLY A 74 -50.56 -66.66 -35.47
C GLY A 74 -50.26 -65.36 -36.22
N ILE A 75 -51.30 -64.71 -36.73
CA ILE A 75 -51.18 -63.44 -37.46
C ILE A 75 -50.77 -62.30 -36.53
N SER A 76 -51.28 -62.25 -35.29
CA SER A 76 -50.85 -61.24 -34.32
C SER A 76 -49.38 -61.41 -33.93
N LEU A 77 -48.88 -62.65 -33.83
CA LEU A 77 -47.45 -62.92 -33.58
C LEU A 77 -46.57 -62.44 -34.74
N VAL A 78 -46.88 -62.85 -35.97
CA VAL A 78 -46.10 -62.47 -37.15
C VAL A 78 -46.11 -60.95 -37.32
N SER A 79 -47.27 -60.33 -37.26
CA SER A 79 -47.38 -58.87 -37.39
C SER A 79 -46.68 -58.09 -36.26
N SER A 80 -46.77 -58.55 -35.01
CA SER A 80 -46.05 -57.91 -33.88
C SER A 80 -44.53 -58.03 -34.03
N PHE A 81 -44.05 -59.18 -34.49
CA PHE A 81 -42.62 -59.40 -34.73
C PHE A 81 -42.11 -58.58 -35.92
N THR A 82 -42.85 -58.54 -37.03
CA THR A 82 -42.55 -57.68 -38.18
C THR A 82 -42.57 -56.20 -37.80
N ALA A 83 -43.59 -55.76 -37.05
CA ALA A 83 -43.64 -54.40 -36.53
C ALA A 83 -42.44 -54.10 -35.62
N TYR A 84 -42.06 -55.01 -34.73
CA TYR A 84 -40.86 -54.83 -33.91
C TYR A 84 -39.58 -54.68 -34.76
N LEU A 85 -39.38 -55.51 -35.79
CA LEU A 85 -38.20 -55.38 -36.67
C LEU A 85 -38.19 -54.04 -37.42
N ILE A 86 -39.34 -53.60 -37.94
CA ILE A 86 -39.47 -52.29 -38.61
C ILE A 86 -39.24 -51.15 -37.61
N SER A 87 -39.63 -51.33 -36.34
CA SER A 87 -39.48 -50.30 -35.30
C SER A 87 -38.03 -49.94 -35.00
N ARG A 88 -37.11 -50.86 -35.27
CA ARG A 88 -35.66 -50.65 -35.11
C ARG A 88 -35.03 -49.85 -36.26
N THR A 89 -35.79 -49.56 -37.30
CA THR A 89 -35.36 -48.72 -38.43
C THR A 89 -35.83 -47.27 -38.22
N ARG A 90 -35.50 -46.37 -39.15
CA ARG A 90 -36.08 -45.01 -39.19
C ARG A 90 -37.62 -45.01 -39.27
N TRP A 91 -38.24 -46.10 -39.70
CA TRP A 91 -39.68 -46.24 -39.92
C TRP A 91 -40.48 -46.67 -38.68
N HIS A 92 -40.04 -46.28 -37.49
CA HIS A 92 -40.69 -46.67 -36.22
C HIS A 92 -42.17 -46.27 -36.11
N ARG A 93 -42.57 -45.14 -36.71
CA ARG A 93 -44.00 -44.76 -36.78
C ARG A 93 -44.79 -45.69 -37.69
N ALA A 94 -44.20 -46.12 -38.81
CA ALA A 94 -44.84 -47.07 -39.72
C ALA A 94 -45.01 -48.45 -39.05
N ALA A 95 -44.05 -48.87 -38.23
CA ALA A 95 -44.17 -50.08 -37.42
C ALA A 95 -45.40 -50.04 -36.49
N ILE A 96 -45.65 -48.92 -35.81
CA ILE A 96 -46.83 -48.75 -34.95
C ILE A 96 -48.12 -48.78 -35.78
N ILE A 97 -48.15 -48.16 -36.96
CA ILE A 97 -49.31 -48.22 -37.86
C ILE A 97 -49.59 -49.67 -38.28
N ILE A 98 -48.56 -50.40 -38.72
CA ILE A 98 -48.66 -51.81 -39.13
C ILE A 98 -49.16 -52.66 -37.97
N PHE A 99 -48.62 -52.45 -36.77
CA PHE A 99 -49.09 -53.11 -35.56
C PHE A 99 -50.57 -52.80 -35.29
N SER A 100 -50.97 -51.52 -35.27
CA SER A 100 -52.34 -51.13 -34.96
C SER A 100 -53.36 -51.68 -35.95
N ILE A 101 -53.04 -51.71 -37.25
CA ILE A 101 -53.87 -52.32 -38.29
C ILE A 101 -53.96 -53.83 -38.06
N SER A 102 -52.81 -54.51 -37.87
CA SER A 102 -52.79 -55.96 -37.73
C SER A 102 -53.47 -56.44 -36.45
N PHE A 103 -53.25 -55.73 -35.35
CA PHE A 103 -53.83 -56.02 -34.04
C PHE A 103 -55.35 -55.82 -34.01
N SER A 104 -55.85 -54.76 -34.66
CA SER A 104 -57.31 -54.60 -34.83
C SER A 104 -57.88 -55.62 -35.81
N SER A 105 -57.16 -55.95 -36.89
CA SER A 105 -57.56 -56.99 -37.86
C SER A 105 -57.77 -58.36 -37.22
N THR A 106 -57.05 -58.69 -36.14
CA THR A 106 -57.26 -59.92 -35.36
C THR A 106 -58.69 -60.08 -34.88
N ALA A 107 -59.38 -59.00 -34.47
CA ALA A 107 -60.77 -59.06 -34.04
C ALA A 107 -61.71 -59.45 -35.20
N TYR A 108 -61.52 -58.85 -36.38
CA TYR A 108 -62.33 -59.11 -37.57
C TYR A 108 -62.03 -60.48 -38.20
N LEU A 109 -60.78 -60.95 -38.11
CA LEU A 109 -60.41 -62.25 -38.66
C LEU A 109 -60.86 -63.41 -37.75
N SER A 110 -60.80 -63.22 -36.44
CA SER A 110 -61.33 -64.21 -35.48
C SER A 110 -62.82 -64.46 -35.69
N MET A 111 -63.55 -63.42 -36.09
CA MET A 111 -64.96 -63.52 -36.50
C MET A 111 -65.14 -64.35 -37.76
N ALA A 112 -64.34 -64.10 -38.80
CA ALA A 112 -64.44 -64.85 -40.07
C ALA A 112 -64.19 -66.35 -39.91
N MET A 113 -63.42 -66.77 -38.90
CA MET A 113 -63.03 -68.17 -38.68
C MET A 113 -63.91 -68.95 -37.68
N GLN A 114 -64.52 -68.30 -36.68
CA GLN A 114 -65.24 -69.00 -35.58
C GLN A 114 -66.76 -69.09 -35.77
N GLY A 115 -67.35 -68.44 -36.77
CA GLY A 115 -68.80 -68.50 -36.99
C GLY A 115 -69.63 -67.82 -35.89
N ALA A 116 -70.93 -68.15 -35.81
CA ALA A 116 -71.93 -67.41 -35.01
C ALA A 116 -71.80 -67.51 -33.47
N ASP A 117 -70.92 -68.35 -32.94
CA ASP A 117 -70.72 -68.53 -31.49
C ASP A 117 -69.67 -67.56 -30.88
N ALA A 118 -69.02 -66.73 -31.69
CA ALA A 118 -67.99 -65.80 -31.20
C ALA A 118 -68.61 -64.53 -30.58
N ASN A 119 -68.20 -64.17 -29.35
CA ASN A 119 -68.50 -62.88 -28.68
C ASN A 119 -67.79 -61.69 -29.39
N PHE A 120 -68.15 -61.43 -30.63
CA PHE A 120 -67.55 -60.46 -31.54
C PHE A 120 -67.48 -59.05 -30.96
N GLU A 121 -68.57 -58.60 -30.35
CA GLU A 121 -68.66 -57.28 -29.70
C GLU A 121 -67.55 -57.09 -28.67
N ARG A 122 -67.27 -58.14 -27.88
CA ARG A 122 -66.23 -58.12 -26.87
C ARG A 122 -64.84 -58.01 -27.47
N LEU A 123 -64.58 -58.66 -28.60
CA LEU A 123 -63.27 -58.61 -29.27
C LEU A 123 -63.00 -57.24 -29.88
N ILE A 124 -63.98 -56.63 -30.55
CA ILE A 124 -63.80 -55.27 -31.08
C ILE A 124 -63.57 -54.26 -29.95
N LEU A 125 -64.34 -54.37 -28.86
CA LEU A 125 -64.21 -53.49 -27.69
C LEU A 125 -62.85 -53.62 -26.97
N ILE A 126 -62.11 -54.70 -27.19
CA ILE A 126 -60.78 -54.89 -26.63
C ILE A 126 -59.72 -54.45 -27.64
N TYR A 127 -59.72 -55.03 -28.84
CA TYR A 127 -58.59 -54.89 -29.77
C TYR A 127 -58.53 -53.52 -30.46
N VAL A 128 -59.68 -52.92 -30.80
CA VAL A 128 -59.70 -51.63 -31.53
C VAL A 128 -59.34 -50.45 -30.61
N PRO A 129 -59.89 -50.31 -29.39
CA PRO A 129 -59.46 -49.26 -28.48
C PRO A 129 -57.98 -49.35 -28.12
N ILE A 130 -57.46 -50.56 -27.85
CA ILE A 130 -56.04 -50.74 -27.53
C ILE A 130 -55.16 -50.34 -28.72
N SER A 131 -55.51 -50.72 -29.95
CA SER A 131 -54.73 -50.36 -31.13
C SER A 131 -54.70 -48.85 -31.40
N LEU A 132 -55.81 -48.15 -31.14
CA LEU A 132 -55.93 -46.69 -31.28
C LEU A 132 -55.21 -45.95 -30.15
N ILE A 133 -55.29 -46.44 -28.91
CA ILE A 133 -54.54 -45.88 -27.77
C ILE A 133 -53.04 -45.95 -28.06
N VAL A 134 -52.55 -47.11 -28.50
CA VAL A 134 -51.14 -47.27 -28.89
C VAL A 134 -50.78 -46.35 -30.05
N ALA A 135 -51.61 -46.28 -31.11
CA ALA A 135 -51.34 -45.38 -32.23
C ALA A 135 -51.26 -43.90 -31.80
N SER A 136 -52.13 -43.46 -30.89
CA SER A 136 -52.18 -42.07 -30.40
C SER A 136 -50.96 -41.63 -29.61
N ALA A 137 -50.25 -42.58 -29.00
CA ALA A 137 -49.03 -42.30 -28.26
C ALA A 137 -47.84 -41.99 -29.18
N PHE A 138 -47.77 -42.62 -30.36
CA PHE A 138 -46.55 -42.65 -31.20
C PHE A 138 -46.71 -42.04 -32.60
N VAL A 139 -47.93 -41.84 -33.08
CA VAL A 139 -48.21 -41.37 -34.45
C VAL A 139 -49.03 -40.07 -34.41
N SER A 140 -49.10 -39.35 -35.53
CA SER A 140 -49.81 -38.08 -35.60
C SER A 140 -51.32 -38.26 -35.38
N PRO A 141 -52.00 -37.24 -34.83
CA PRO A 141 -53.46 -37.26 -34.63
C PRO A 141 -54.24 -37.60 -35.90
N TRP A 142 -53.77 -37.13 -37.06
CA TRP A 142 -54.36 -37.43 -38.38
C TRP A 142 -54.33 -38.91 -38.74
N VAL A 143 -53.27 -39.63 -38.38
CA VAL A 143 -53.17 -41.06 -38.64
C VAL A 143 -54.08 -41.85 -37.68
N VAL A 144 -54.24 -41.40 -36.43
CA VAL A 144 -55.21 -42.01 -35.50
C VAL A 144 -56.63 -41.88 -36.05
N LEU A 145 -56.98 -40.71 -36.59
CA LEU A 145 -58.27 -40.47 -37.24
C LEU A 145 -58.46 -41.37 -38.46
N LEU A 146 -57.41 -41.56 -39.27
CA LEU A 146 -57.45 -42.49 -40.40
C LEU A 146 -57.65 -43.94 -39.94
N LEU A 147 -56.93 -44.39 -38.91
CA LEU A 147 -57.08 -45.74 -38.34
C LEU A 147 -58.46 -45.95 -37.71
N MET A 148 -59.02 -44.92 -37.08
CA MET A 148 -60.39 -44.91 -36.58
C MET A 148 -61.38 -45.11 -37.73
N GLY A 149 -61.28 -44.31 -38.79
CA GLY A 149 -62.12 -44.44 -39.99
C GLY A 149 -61.98 -45.79 -40.66
N LEU A 150 -60.77 -46.34 -40.74
CA LEU A 150 -60.51 -47.68 -41.27
C LEU A 150 -61.18 -48.77 -40.44
N ASN A 151 -61.18 -48.65 -39.11
CA ASN A 151 -61.86 -49.61 -38.22
C ASN A 151 -63.39 -49.50 -38.32
N VAL A 152 -63.94 -48.29 -38.38
CA VAL A 152 -65.38 -48.10 -38.61
C VAL A 152 -65.78 -48.70 -39.97
N GLY A 153 -65.00 -48.44 -41.02
CA GLY A 153 -65.21 -49.02 -42.35
C GLY A 153 -65.12 -50.55 -42.35
N ALA A 154 -64.13 -51.13 -41.66
CA ALA A 154 -63.98 -52.57 -41.52
C ALA A 154 -65.16 -53.22 -40.81
N LEU A 155 -65.72 -52.56 -39.78
CA LEU A 155 -66.92 -53.03 -39.08
C LEU A 155 -68.15 -53.10 -40.00
N TYR A 156 -68.38 -52.05 -40.80
CA TYR A 156 -69.48 -52.04 -41.78
C TYR A 156 -69.25 -53.04 -42.92
N LEU A 157 -68.01 -53.21 -43.37
CA LEU A 157 -67.67 -54.18 -44.41
C LEU A 157 -67.89 -55.62 -43.93
N ALA A 158 -67.45 -55.94 -42.71
CA ALA A 158 -67.68 -57.24 -42.11
C ALA A 158 -69.18 -57.57 -42.06
N ARG A 159 -70.02 -56.62 -41.63
CA ARG A 159 -71.48 -56.72 -41.67
C ARG A 159 -72.01 -56.99 -43.08
N ALA A 160 -71.56 -56.24 -44.08
CA ALA A 160 -72.00 -56.41 -45.47
C ALA A 160 -71.66 -57.81 -46.03
N MET A 161 -70.60 -58.46 -45.52
CA MET A 161 -70.20 -59.81 -45.90
C MET A 161 -70.95 -60.93 -45.17
N GLY A 162 -72.06 -60.63 -44.49
CA GLY A 162 -72.94 -61.65 -43.88
C GLY A 162 -72.56 -62.05 -42.44
N ALA A 163 -71.73 -61.25 -41.79
CA ALA A 163 -71.42 -61.40 -40.37
C ALA A 163 -72.65 -61.29 -39.45
N PRO A 164 -72.75 -62.08 -38.35
CA PRO A 164 -73.87 -62.08 -37.41
C PRO A 164 -73.81 -60.88 -36.44
N VAL A 165 -73.84 -59.66 -36.97
CA VAL A 165 -73.81 -58.42 -36.18
C VAL A 165 -75.16 -57.71 -36.31
N ALA A 166 -75.93 -57.66 -35.21
CA ALA A 166 -77.18 -56.91 -35.18
C ALA A 166 -76.94 -55.39 -35.40
N GLU A 167 -77.97 -54.67 -35.87
CA GLU A 167 -77.86 -53.23 -36.16
C GLU A 167 -77.45 -52.38 -34.96
N GLY A 168 -78.05 -52.64 -33.79
CA GLY A 168 -77.76 -51.90 -32.56
C GLY A 168 -76.29 -51.99 -32.15
N PRO A 169 -75.72 -53.20 -31.98
CA PRO A 169 -74.32 -53.38 -31.59
C PRO A 169 -73.28 -52.83 -32.58
N ALA A 170 -73.54 -52.89 -33.90
CA ALA A 170 -72.65 -52.30 -34.90
C ALA A 170 -72.56 -50.77 -34.78
N LEU A 171 -73.71 -50.11 -34.62
CA LEU A 171 -73.78 -48.66 -34.41
C LEU A 171 -73.14 -48.26 -33.08
N ALA A 172 -73.36 -49.02 -32.02
CA ALA A 172 -72.73 -48.80 -30.72
C ALA A 172 -71.20 -48.96 -30.79
N GLY A 173 -70.70 -49.98 -31.48
CA GLY A 173 -69.27 -50.20 -31.71
C GLY A 173 -68.61 -49.08 -32.52
N ALA A 174 -69.23 -48.67 -33.63
CA ALA A 174 -68.76 -47.54 -34.44
C ALA A 174 -68.77 -46.22 -33.64
N GLY A 175 -69.83 -45.98 -32.85
CA GLY A 175 -69.94 -44.83 -31.95
C GLY A 175 -68.84 -44.81 -30.89
N MET A 176 -68.55 -45.95 -30.26
CA MET A 176 -67.47 -46.07 -29.28
C MET A 176 -66.09 -45.85 -29.89
N ILE A 177 -65.81 -46.43 -31.06
CA ILE A 177 -64.56 -46.19 -31.81
C ILE A 177 -64.42 -44.69 -32.12
N GLY A 178 -65.53 -44.03 -32.48
CA GLY A 178 -65.58 -42.59 -32.73
C GLY A 178 -65.29 -41.74 -31.50
N VAL A 179 -65.94 -42.02 -30.37
CA VAL A 179 -65.73 -41.30 -29.11
C VAL A 179 -64.30 -41.49 -28.61
N ILE A 180 -63.76 -42.71 -28.64
CA ILE A 180 -62.39 -43.01 -28.21
C ILE A 180 -61.39 -42.30 -29.12
N GLY A 181 -61.56 -42.36 -30.44
CA GLY A 181 -60.70 -41.65 -31.39
C GLY A 181 -60.73 -40.13 -31.18
N ALA A 182 -61.91 -39.54 -30.96
CA ALA A 182 -62.05 -38.12 -30.68
C ALA A 182 -61.36 -37.70 -29.36
N ILE A 183 -61.55 -38.48 -28.28
CA ILE A 183 -60.90 -38.23 -26.99
C ILE A 183 -59.37 -38.29 -27.13
N LEU A 184 -58.84 -39.31 -27.80
CA LEU A 184 -57.41 -39.46 -28.04
C LEU A 184 -56.85 -38.30 -28.87
N MET A 185 -57.60 -37.83 -29.87
CA MET A 185 -57.19 -36.68 -30.68
C MET A 185 -57.07 -35.40 -29.84
N VAL A 186 -58.04 -35.13 -28.97
CA VAL A 186 -58.01 -33.99 -28.03
C VAL A 186 -56.82 -34.11 -27.08
N LEU A 187 -56.61 -35.29 -26.48
CA LEU A 187 -55.48 -35.55 -25.58
C LEU A 187 -54.13 -35.33 -26.27
N THR A 188 -53.95 -35.87 -27.48
CA THR A 188 -52.69 -35.72 -28.22
C THR A 188 -52.46 -34.26 -28.64
N ASN A 189 -53.50 -33.57 -29.10
CA ASN A 189 -53.39 -32.15 -29.45
C ASN A 189 -53.07 -31.29 -28.23
N PHE A 190 -53.73 -31.53 -27.10
CA PHE A 190 -53.47 -30.83 -25.85
C PHE A 190 -52.04 -31.08 -25.33
N ARG A 191 -51.59 -32.34 -25.35
CA ARG A 191 -50.21 -32.70 -24.99
C ARG A 191 -49.19 -31.96 -25.88
N ASN A 192 -49.41 -31.97 -27.18
CA ASN A 192 -48.50 -31.31 -28.14
C ASN A 192 -48.49 -29.78 -27.93
N SER A 193 -49.63 -29.17 -27.58
CA SER A 193 -49.71 -27.75 -27.24
C SER A 193 -48.89 -27.44 -25.99
N LEU A 194 -49.07 -28.20 -24.91
CA LEU A 194 -48.33 -28.01 -23.65
C LEU A 194 -46.82 -28.18 -23.83
N GLU A 195 -46.39 -29.15 -24.63
CA GLU A 195 -44.96 -29.33 -24.95
C GLU A 195 -44.41 -28.12 -25.71
N LYS A 196 -45.18 -27.58 -26.66
CA LYS A 196 -44.80 -26.40 -27.41
C LYS A 196 -44.67 -25.16 -26.51
N ASP A 197 -45.67 -24.91 -25.67
CA ASP A 197 -45.68 -23.77 -24.76
C ASP A 197 -44.49 -23.83 -23.78
N ARG A 198 -44.22 -25.00 -23.20
CA ARG A 198 -43.05 -25.22 -22.32
C ARG A 198 -41.72 -24.99 -23.03
N LEU A 199 -41.60 -25.40 -24.30
CA LEU A 199 -40.40 -25.18 -25.10
C LEU A 199 -40.22 -23.69 -25.43
N GLU A 200 -41.30 -22.97 -25.69
CA GLU A 200 -41.27 -21.53 -25.93
C GLU A 200 -40.87 -20.76 -24.66
N GLU A 201 -41.44 -21.10 -23.49
CA GLU A 201 -41.05 -20.54 -22.20
C GLU A 201 -39.58 -20.81 -21.87
N ALA A 202 -39.11 -22.06 -22.04
CA ALA A 202 -37.72 -22.42 -21.80
C ALA A 202 -36.76 -21.66 -22.74
N ARG A 203 -37.14 -21.49 -24.02
CA ARG A 203 -36.36 -20.68 -24.98
C ARG A 203 -36.34 -19.21 -24.59
N ALA A 204 -37.46 -18.64 -24.18
CA ALA A 204 -37.54 -17.26 -23.73
C ALA A 204 -36.68 -17.04 -22.47
N MET A 205 -36.72 -17.97 -21.52
CA MET A 205 -35.92 -17.90 -20.30
C MET A 205 -34.42 -18.03 -20.60
N ASN A 206 -34.03 -18.94 -21.50
CA ASN A 206 -32.64 -19.05 -21.95
C ASN A 206 -32.14 -17.78 -22.62
N ARG A 207 -32.93 -17.16 -23.52
CA ARG A 207 -32.57 -15.86 -24.12
C ARG A 207 -32.40 -14.77 -23.07
N LYS A 208 -33.30 -14.70 -22.09
CA LYS A 208 -33.20 -13.72 -20.99
C LYS A 208 -31.96 -13.96 -20.13
N LEU A 209 -31.59 -15.22 -19.89
CA LEU A 209 -30.35 -15.56 -19.19
C LEU A 209 -29.13 -15.13 -20.00
N GLU A 210 -29.10 -15.41 -21.30
CA GLU A 210 -28.02 -14.99 -22.21
C GLU A 210 -27.85 -13.46 -22.22
N GLU A 211 -28.96 -12.72 -22.32
CA GLU A 211 -28.96 -11.25 -22.26
C GLU A 211 -28.46 -10.72 -20.92
N LEU A 212 -28.90 -11.30 -19.79
CA LEU A 212 -28.43 -10.91 -18.45
C LEU A 212 -26.95 -11.23 -18.25
N THR A 213 -26.49 -12.39 -18.70
CA THR A 213 -25.07 -12.76 -18.60
C THR A 213 -24.22 -11.81 -19.43
N ALA A 214 -24.63 -11.49 -20.66
CA ALA A 214 -23.90 -10.56 -21.52
C ALA A 214 -23.86 -9.15 -20.90
N ALA A 215 -24.98 -8.66 -20.35
CA ALA A 215 -25.03 -7.35 -19.69
C ALA A 215 -24.17 -7.30 -18.41
N LEU A 216 -24.14 -8.38 -17.63
CA LEU A 216 -23.28 -8.49 -16.44
C LEU A 216 -21.80 -8.54 -16.81
N GLU A 217 -21.43 -9.31 -17.84
CA GLU A 217 -20.07 -9.37 -18.36
C GLU A 217 -19.61 -8.00 -18.84
N GLN A 218 -20.43 -7.31 -19.64
CA GLN A 218 -20.14 -5.95 -20.10
C GLN A 218 -19.93 -4.97 -18.92
N SER A 219 -20.83 -4.98 -17.92
CA SER A 219 -20.70 -4.08 -16.77
C SER A 219 -19.48 -4.40 -15.90
N ALA A 220 -19.10 -5.68 -15.78
CA ALA A 220 -17.89 -6.09 -15.08
C ALA A 220 -16.63 -5.61 -15.81
N GLU A 221 -16.58 -5.71 -17.14
CA GLU A 221 -15.49 -5.19 -17.96
C GLU A 221 -15.35 -3.66 -17.84
N GLU A 222 -16.46 -2.93 -17.98
CA GLU A 222 -16.49 -1.46 -17.84
C GLU A 222 -15.97 -1.01 -16.47
N ARG A 223 -16.46 -1.61 -15.38
CA ARG A 223 -16.01 -1.29 -14.01
C ARG A 223 -14.54 -1.62 -13.78
N THR A 224 -14.05 -2.72 -14.36
CA THR A 224 -12.65 -3.12 -14.21
C THR A 224 -11.74 -2.13 -14.94
N ALA A 225 -12.12 -1.71 -16.14
CA ALA A 225 -11.38 -0.68 -16.89
C ALA A 225 -11.35 0.67 -16.15
N ASP A 226 -12.47 1.11 -15.57
CA ASP A 226 -12.55 2.34 -14.77
C ASP A 226 -11.68 2.26 -13.51
N LEU A 227 -11.73 1.13 -12.79
CA LEU A 227 -10.90 0.89 -11.61
C LEU A 227 -9.40 0.89 -11.96
N GLU A 228 -9.01 0.26 -13.07
CA GLU A 228 -7.63 0.30 -13.54
C GLU A 228 -7.18 1.72 -13.87
N LYS A 229 -8.04 2.52 -14.49
CA LYS A 229 -7.74 3.92 -14.83
C LYS A 229 -7.57 4.76 -13.56
N ALA A 230 -8.47 4.60 -12.59
CA ALA A 230 -8.40 5.28 -11.29
C ALA A 230 -7.15 4.86 -10.50
N ASN A 231 -6.85 3.56 -10.42
CA ASN A 231 -5.65 3.05 -9.76
C ASN A 231 -4.36 3.56 -10.41
N ARG A 232 -4.31 3.61 -11.75
CA ARG A 232 -3.17 4.22 -12.47
C ARG A 232 -3.01 5.70 -12.13
N GLN A 233 -4.10 6.45 -11.99
CA GLN A 233 -4.04 7.87 -11.60
C GLN A 233 -3.58 8.06 -10.15
N ILE A 234 -4.09 7.24 -9.23
CA ILE A 234 -3.66 7.25 -7.82
C ILE A 234 -2.18 6.91 -7.70
N ALA A 235 -1.72 5.84 -8.37
CA ALA A 235 -0.32 5.42 -8.34
C ALA A 235 0.62 6.51 -8.90
N ARG A 236 0.23 7.21 -9.98
CA ARG A 236 0.99 8.35 -10.52
C ARG A 236 1.09 9.49 -9.52
N ARG A 237 -0.02 9.89 -8.88
CA ARG A 237 -0.01 10.93 -7.85
C ARG A 237 0.83 10.53 -6.64
N ALA A 238 0.75 9.29 -6.19
CA ALA A 238 1.56 8.78 -5.08
C ALA A 238 3.05 8.84 -5.39
N SER A 239 3.46 8.42 -6.60
CA SER A 239 4.86 8.50 -7.04
C SER A 239 5.36 9.95 -7.13
N GLN A 240 4.53 10.88 -7.63
CA GLN A 240 4.84 12.31 -7.65
C GLN A 240 5.01 12.89 -6.25
N LEU A 241 4.20 12.47 -5.27
CA LEU A 241 4.34 12.91 -3.88
C LEU A 241 5.59 12.32 -3.23
N GLN A 242 5.87 11.03 -3.42
CA GLN A 242 7.06 10.38 -2.89
C GLN A 242 8.35 11.05 -3.39
N ALA A 243 8.40 11.38 -4.67
CA ALA A 243 9.45 12.15 -5.31
C ALA A 243 9.75 13.48 -4.61
N ILE A 244 8.71 14.20 -4.22
CA ILE A 244 8.80 15.48 -3.51
C ILE A 244 9.30 15.26 -2.07
N THR A 245 8.81 14.22 -1.39
CA THR A 245 9.26 13.87 -0.05
C THR A 245 10.74 13.51 -0.02
N GLU A 246 11.23 12.69 -0.96
CA GLU A 246 12.65 12.33 -1.08
C GLU A 246 13.53 13.58 -1.26
N LEU A 247 13.07 14.55 -2.08
CA LEU A 247 13.76 15.82 -2.28
C LEU A 247 13.79 16.67 -0.99
N THR A 248 12.65 16.74 -0.29
CA THR A 248 12.47 17.45 0.98
C THR A 248 13.42 16.91 2.04
N GLU A 249 13.54 15.57 2.15
CA GLU A 249 14.48 14.91 3.06
C GLU A 249 15.94 15.16 2.69
N ALA A 250 16.28 15.13 1.39
CA ALA A 250 17.64 15.40 0.93
C ALA A 250 18.10 16.81 1.31
N ILE A 251 17.21 17.81 1.18
CA ILE A 251 17.48 19.20 1.59
C ILE A 251 17.61 19.30 3.11
N ALA A 252 16.73 18.62 3.87
CA ALA A 252 16.72 18.71 5.34
C ALA A 252 17.96 18.10 6.02
N ARG A 253 18.71 17.21 5.35
CA ARG A 253 19.94 16.61 5.89
C ARG A 253 21.16 17.53 5.81
N LEU A 254 21.07 18.62 5.06
CA LEU A 254 22.19 19.56 4.88
C LEU A 254 22.30 20.47 6.10
N GLN A 255 23.48 20.53 6.69
CA GLN A 255 23.75 21.30 7.92
C GLN A 255 24.56 22.57 7.68
N ASP A 256 25.26 22.66 6.54
CA ASP A 256 26.07 23.83 6.17
C ASP A 256 25.28 24.73 5.23
N LEU A 257 25.19 26.02 5.58
CA LEU A 257 24.49 27.03 4.78
C LEU A 257 25.08 27.17 3.36
N ASN A 258 26.39 27.04 3.22
CA ASN A 258 27.09 27.19 1.95
C ASN A 258 26.78 26.05 0.99
N ASP A 259 26.45 24.86 1.51
CA ASP A 259 26.09 23.70 0.70
C ASP A 259 24.57 23.59 0.50
N LEU A 260 23.79 24.02 1.49
CA LEU A 260 22.33 23.88 1.52
C LEU A 260 21.65 24.60 0.37
N LEU A 261 21.90 25.90 0.21
CA LEU A 261 21.21 26.72 -0.79
C LEU A 261 21.59 26.31 -2.23
N PRO A 262 22.88 26.09 -2.57
CA PRO A 262 23.25 25.57 -3.90
C PRO A 262 22.68 24.19 -4.19
N ALA A 263 22.69 23.26 -3.21
CA ALA A 263 22.09 21.95 -3.40
C ALA A 263 20.58 22.04 -3.62
N ALA A 264 19.86 22.87 -2.86
CA ALA A 264 18.42 23.07 -3.02
C ALA A 264 18.09 23.59 -4.43
N THR A 265 18.76 24.64 -4.91
CA THR A 265 18.52 25.18 -6.27
C THR A 265 18.78 24.13 -7.36
N ARG A 266 19.87 23.37 -7.23
CA ARG A 266 20.23 22.31 -8.18
C ARG A 266 19.20 21.18 -8.19
N LEU A 267 18.84 20.65 -7.03
CA LEU A 267 17.91 19.53 -6.94
C LEU A 267 16.49 19.91 -7.41
N ILE A 268 16.03 21.13 -7.11
CA ILE A 268 14.74 21.64 -7.61
C ILE A 268 14.78 21.76 -9.14
N SER A 269 15.86 22.32 -9.70
CA SER A 269 16.01 22.41 -11.16
C SER A 269 16.06 21.03 -11.83
N GLU A 270 16.90 20.12 -11.34
CA GLU A 270 17.07 18.77 -11.91
C GLU A 270 15.77 17.96 -11.86
N ARG A 271 14.99 18.08 -10.78
CA ARG A 271 13.77 17.27 -10.59
C ARG A 271 12.59 17.75 -11.43
N PHE A 272 12.43 19.07 -11.57
CA PHE A 272 11.27 19.67 -12.24
C PHE A 272 11.59 20.23 -13.65
N GLY A 273 12.86 20.23 -14.06
CA GLY A 273 13.28 20.67 -15.39
C GLY A 273 13.23 22.19 -15.57
N PHE A 274 13.34 22.97 -14.51
CA PHE A 274 13.31 24.43 -14.59
C PHE A 274 14.61 24.99 -15.15
N TYR A 275 14.46 26.01 -16.01
CA TYR A 275 15.58 26.72 -16.64
C TYR A 275 16.47 27.42 -15.62
N HIS A 276 15.84 28.13 -14.67
CA HIS A 276 16.53 28.81 -13.59
C HIS A 276 15.81 28.57 -12.27
N VAL A 277 16.60 28.31 -11.24
CA VAL A 277 16.19 28.34 -9.84
C VAL A 277 17.23 29.16 -9.09
N GLY A 278 16.75 30.20 -8.41
CA GLY A 278 17.54 31.09 -7.58
C GLY A 278 16.98 31.13 -6.16
N ILE A 279 17.85 31.27 -5.17
CA ILE A 279 17.43 31.60 -3.80
C ILE A 279 18.03 32.94 -3.41
N PHE A 280 17.15 33.87 -3.06
CA PHE A 280 17.49 35.17 -2.51
C PHE A 280 17.26 35.16 -1.01
N LEU A 281 18.14 35.78 -0.24
CA LEU A 281 17.92 36.08 1.18
C LEU A 281 17.69 37.57 1.37
N VAL A 282 16.80 37.92 2.29
CA VAL A 282 16.55 39.31 2.67
C VAL A 282 17.68 39.78 3.58
N ASP A 283 18.16 41.00 3.37
CA ASP A 283 19.17 41.61 4.25
C ASP A 283 18.58 42.02 5.62
N SER A 284 19.46 42.24 6.60
CA SER A 284 19.05 42.60 7.97
C SER A 284 18.23 43.89 8.05
N ASP A 285 18.44 44.80 7.11
CA ASP A 285 17.74 46.09 7.04
C ASP A 285 16.40 46.01 6.30
N GLN A 286 16.02 44.83 5.80
CA GLN A 286 14.83 44.56 4.98
C GLN A 286 14.68 45.51 3.77
N GLN A 287 15.79 45.85 3.12
CA GLN A 287 15.82 46.74 1.96
C GLN A 287 16.06 45.97 0.66
N PHE A 288 16.87 44.91 0.70
CA PHE A 288 17.28 44.17 -0.48
C PHE A 288 17.12 42.66 -0.32
N ALA A 289 16.68 42.00 -1.39
CA ALA A 289 16.79 40.56 -1.58
C ALA A 289 18.07 40.28 -2.37
N ILE A 290 19.02 39.56 -1.77
CA ILE A 290 20.35 39.30 -2.31
C ILE A 290 20.42 37.85 -2.77
N LEU A 291 20.85 37.61 -4.01
CA LEU A 291 20.99 36.25 -4.55
C LEU A 291 22.13 35.53 -3.82
N GLN A 292 21.83 34.37 -3.23
CA GLN A 292 22.78 33.55 -2.47
C GLN A 292 23.09 32.21 -3.13
N ALA A 293 22.15 31.67 -3.91
CA ALA A 293 22.38 30.45 -4.69
C ALA A 293 21.61 30.49 -6.01
N ALA A 294 22.15 29.82 -7.03
CA ALA A 294 21.49 29.61 -8.30
C ALA A 294 22.08 28.40 -9.05
N ASN A 295 21.25 27.69 -9.82
CA ASN A 295 21.67 26.52 -10.60
C ASN A 295 22.29 26.87 -11.98
N SER A 296 21.73 27.89 -12.65
CA SER A 296 22.01 28.18 -14.07
C SER A 296 23.32 28.97 -14.28
N GLU A 297 23.83 28.99 -15.50
CA GLU A 297 25.00 29.80 -15.85
C GLU A 297 24.77 31.31 -15.67
N GLY A 298 23.59 31.82 -16.06
CA GLY A 298 23.19 33.20 -15.79
C GLY A 298 23.15 33.51 -14.28
N GLY A 299 22.61 32.57 -13.51
CA GLY A 299 22.64 32.58 -12.05
C GLY A 299 24.05 32.70 -11.47
N ARG A 300 25.03 31.95 -11.99
CA ARG A 300 26.43 32.05 -11.55
C ARG A 300 27.04 33.42 -11.83
N ARG A 301 26.74 34.04 -12.98
CA ARG A 301 27.17 35.42 -13.27
C ARG A 301 26.54 36.43 -12.32
N MET A 302 25.25 36.26 -12.00
CA MET A 302 24.54 37.09 -11.01
C MET A 302 25.14 36.97 -9.60
N LEU A 303 25.48 35.74 -9.17
CA LEU A 303 26.15 35.50 -7.89
C LEU A 303 27.51 36.20 -7.82
N ALA A 304 28.33 36.05 -8.86
CA ALA A 304 29.68 36.63 -8.90
C ALA A 304 29.69 38.17 -8.78
N ARG A 305 28.62 38.85 -9.22
CA ARG A 305 28.48 40.32 -9.09
C ARG A 305 27.69 40.77 -7.86
N GLY A 306 27.31 39.86 -6.96
CA GLY A 306 26.51 40.18 -5.78
C GLY A 306 25.12 40.74 -6.12
N HIS A 307 24.42 40.09 -7.05
CA HIS A 307 23.12 40.56 -7.53
C HIS A 307 22.12 40.75 -6.38
N ARG A 308 21.52 41.94 -6.32
CA ARG A 308 20.54 42.32 -5.29
C ARG A 308 19.38 43.09 -5.92
N LEU A 309 18.19 42.90 -5.37
CA LEU A 309 16.95 43.51 -5.81
C LEU A 309 16.30 44.26 -4.65
N LYS A 310 15.81 45.47 -4.88
CA LYS A 310 15.10 46.23 -3.84
C LYS A 310 13.76 45.57 -3.55
N LEU A 311 13.38 45.47 -2.28
CA LEU A 311 12.07 44.95 -1.88
C LEU A 311 10.94 45.76 -2.55
N GLY A 312 9.87 45.07 -2.93
CA GLY A 312 8.74 45.60 -3.70
C GLY A 312 8.99 45.76 -5.21
N THR A 313 10.22 45.54 -5.69
CA THR A 313 10.57 45.67 -7.12
C THR A 313 10.63 44.31 -7.81
N GLY A 314 10.01 44.19 -8.98
CA GLY A 314 9.98 42.93 -9.72
C GLY A 314 9.18 41.81 -9.02
N VAL A 315 9.27 40.60 -9.54
CA VAL A 315 8.50 39.45 -9.03
C VAL A 315 9.11 38.94 -7.72
N VAL A 316 10.44 38.79 -7.68
CA VAL A 316 11.19 38.46 -6.45
C VAL A 316 10.99 39.50 -5.34
N GLY A 317 11.21 40.79 -5.61
CA GLY A 317 11.09 41.82 -4.58
C GLY A 317 9.67 41.98 -4.04
N PHE A 318 8.64 41.77 -4.87
CA PHE A 318 7.25 41.72 -4.41
C PHE A 318 7.00 40.54 -3.47
N ALA A 319 7.49 39.34 -3.80
CA ALA A 319 7.32 38.17 -2.93
C ALA A 319 8.03 38.37 -1.58
N ALA A 320 9.24 38.96 -1.60
CA ALA A 320 9.99 39.32 -0.40
C ALA A 320 9.22 40.30 0.50
N GLN A 321 8.62 41.36 -0.08
CA GLN A 321 7.90 42.38 0.71
C GLN A 321 6.52 41.94 1.18
N SER A 322 5.77 41.25 0.33
CA SER A 322 4.36 40.91 0.61
C SER A 322 4.20 39.61 1.39
N GLY A 323 5.22 38.73 1.39
CA GLY A 323 5.13 37.38 1.92
C GLY A 323 4.12 36.48 1.19
N LYS A 324 3.73 36.86 -0.03
CA LYS A 324 2.80 36.11 -0.87
C LYS A 324 3.50 35.66 -2.16
N PRO A 325 3.23 34.44 -2.66
CA PRO A 325 3.71 34.01 -3.97
C PRO A 325 3.25 34.96 -5.08
N ARG A 326 4.11 35.16 -6.08
CA ARG A 326 3.78 35.92 -7.30
C ARG A 326 4.23 35.17 -8.54
N ILE A 327 3.39 35.16 -9.56
CA ILE A 327 3.70 34.58 -10.87
C ILE A 327 3.60 35.67 -11.94
N ALA A 328 4.52 35.63 -12.89
CA ALA A 328 4.39 36.27 -14.19
C ALA A 328 4.28 35.16 -15.26
N LEU A 329 3.10 35.03 -15.88
CA LEU A 329 2.80 33.94 -16.83
C LEU A 329 3.35 34.20 -18.25
N ASP A 330 3.50 35.46 -18.66
CA ASP A 330 4.27 35.82 -19.87
C ASP A 330 4.98 37.15 -19.63
N VAL A 331 6.28 37.07 -19.37
CA VAL A 331 7.10 38.23 -19.02
C VAL A 331 7.25 39.23 -20.16
N GLY A 332 6.74 38.94 -21.37
CA GLY A 332 6.78 39.82 -22.54
C GLY A 332 5.63 40.83 -22.67
N ARG A 333 4.45 40.58 -22.08
CA ARG A 333 3.28 41.51 -22.15
C ARG A 333 3.03 42.30 -20.86
N ASP A 334 3.41 41.76 -19.70
CA ASP A 334 3.46 42.47 -18.40
C ASP A 334 4.85 43.13 -18.14
N ALA A 335 5.62 43.31 -19.21
CA ALA A 335 7.08 43.44 -19.25
C ALA A 335 7.68 44.81 -18.89
N VAL A 336 7.01 45.68 -18.12
CA VAL A 336 7.60 47.01 -17.86
C VAL A 336 8.88 46.92 -16.99
N PHE A 337 9.19 45.75 -16.40
CA PHE A 337 10.31 45.56 -15.47
C PHE A 337 11.32 44.45 -15.81
N PHE A 338 11.20 43.75 -16.94
CA PHE A 338 11.96 42.50 -17.16
C PHE A 338 12.85 42.52 -18.40
N ASN A 339 14.12 42.86 -18.18
CA ASN A 339 15.19 42.48 -19.09
C ASN A 339 16.44 42.16 -18.25
N ASN A 340 16.49 40.97 -17.67
CA ASN A 340 17.70 40.49 -17.02
C ASN A 340 18.63 39.92 -18.10
N PRO A 341 19.74 40.61 -18.45
CA PRO A 341 20.64 40.13 -19.51
C PRO A 341 21.28 38.77 -19.18
N ASP A 342 21.28 38.38 -17.90
CA ASP A 342 21.81 37.09 -17.47
C ASP A 342 20.85 35.92 -17.75
N LEU A 343 19.54 36.17 -17.90
CA LEU A 343 18.49 35.17 -18.12
C LEU A 343 17.58 35.56 -19.31
N PRO A 344 18.12 35.61 -20.55
CA PRO A 344 17.42 36.17 -21.71
C PRO A 344 16.26 35.29 -22.22
N GLU A 345 16.24 34.01 -21.86
CA GLU A 345 15.22 33.06 -22.34
C GLU A 345 14.00 32.95 -21.43
N THR A 346 13.94 33.71 -20.34
CA THR A 346 12.83 33.64 -19.39
C THR A 346 11.51 34.11 -20.02
N ARG A 347 10.53 33.22 -20.02
CA ARG A 347 9.17 33.43 -20.56
C ARG A 347 8.10 33.40 -19.48
N SER A 348 8.35 32.75 -18.36
CA SER A 348 7.52 32.83 -17.16
C SER A 348 8.38 32.71 -15.90
N GLU A 349 7.91 33.29 -14.80
CA GLU A 349 8.62 33.36 -13.51
C GLU A 349 7.64 33.18 -12.35
N ALA A 350 8.05 32.43 -11.33
CA ALA A 350 7.34 32.27 -10.06
C ALA A 350 8.30 32.55 -8.89
N ALA A 351 7.96 33.56 -8.10
CA ALA A 351 8.66 33.89 -6.87
C ALA A 351 7.82 33.45 -5.65
N LEU A 352 8.45 32.65 -4.80
CA LEU A 352 7.83 32.02 -3.63
C LEU A 352 8.58 32.47 -2.37
N PRO A 353 7.91 33.07 -1.39
CA PRO A 353 8.58 33.53 -0.18
C PRO A 353 9.09 32.35 0.66
N LEU A 354 10.33 32.44 1.13
CA LEU A 354 10.89 31.58 2.16
C LEU A 354 10.49 32.18 3.51
N ARG A 355 9.62 31.50 4.24
CA ARG A 355 9.04 32.01 5.49
C ARG A 355 9.54 31.21 6.68
N SER A 356 9.95 31.94 7.71
CA SER A 356 10.28 31.41 9.02
C SER A 356 9.41 32.12 10.05
N ARG A 357 8.54 31.36 10.72
CA ARG A 357 7.51 31.91 11.61
C ARG A 357 6.67 32.97 10.87
N ASP A 358 6.72 34.22 11.32
CA ASP A 358 5.96 35.33 10.74
C ASP A 358 6.80 36.23 9.81
N GLU A 359 8.08 35.91 9.58
CA GLU A 359 9.00 36.72 8.79
C GLU A 359 9.38 36.07 7.44
N VAL A 360 9.61 36.90 6.42
CA VAL A 360 10.11 36.47 5.11
C VAL A 360 11.64 36.58 5.14
N ILE A 361 12.31 35.44 5.23
CA ILE A 361 13.78 35.38 5.29
C ILE A 361 14.42 35.39 3.90
N GLY A 362 13.62 35.15 2.84
CA GLY A 362 14.13 35.04 1.49
C GLY A 362 13.03 34.74 0.46
N VAL A 363 13.46 34.44 -0.76
CA VAL A 363 12.59 34.09 -1.88
C VAL A 363 13.24 32.99 -2.71
N LEU A 364 12.47 31.95 -3.00
CA LEU A 364 12.76 30.97 -4.04
C LEU A 364 12.21 31.51 -5.36
N ASP A 365 13.10 31.80 -6.29
CA ASP A 365 12.80 32.22 -7.64
C ASP A 365 12.92 31.04 -8.60
N VAL A 366 11.89 30.82 -9.42
CA VAL A 366 11.84 29.73 -10.42
C VAL A 366 11.41 30.31 -11.75
N GLN A 367 12.19 30.06 -12.80
CA GLN A 367 11.93 30.59 -14.14
C GLN A 367 11.91 29.49 -15.19
N SER A 368 11.10 29.70 -16.23
CA SER A 368 10.91 28.79 -17.36
C SER A 368 11.05 29.50 -18.70
N THR A 369 11.56 28.78 -19.70
CA THR A 369 11.62 29.22 -21.10
C THR A 369 10.28 29.06 -21.84
N GLN A 370 9.26 28.51 -21.17
CA GLN A 370 7.89 28.43 -21.70
C GLN A 370 7.00 29.49 -21.05
N ALA A 371 6.12 30.10 -21.84
CA ALA A 371 5.07 30.98 -21.31
C ALA A 371 3.98 30.12 -20.66
N GLY A 372 3.42 30.58 -19.54
CA GLY A 372 2.36 29.90 -18.81
C GLY A 372 2.78 28.57 -18.19
N ALA A 373 4.07 28.38 -17.88
CA ALA A 373 4.62 27.09 -17.43
C ALA A 373 4.17 26.66 -16.02
N PHE A 374 3.56 27.55 -15.24
CA PHE A 374 3.19 27.30 -13.84
C PHE A 374 1.68 27.20 -13.68
N SER A 375 1.19 26.02 -13.30
CA SER A 375 -0.20 25.82 -12.89
C SER A 375 -0.42 26.15 -11.41
N SER A 376 -1.68 26.21 -10.96
CA SER A 376 -2.01 26.35 -9.53
C SER A 376 -1.56 25.16 -8.70
N GLU A 377 -1.43 23.98 -9.29
CA GLU A 377 -0.96 22.76 -8.63
C GLU A 377 0.56 22.81 -8.44
N ASP A 378 1.30 23.28 -9.46
CA ASP A 378 2.75 23.48 -9.37
C ASP A 378 3.10 24.48 -8.27
N LEU A 379 2.33 25.56 -8.13
CA LEU A 379 2.53 26.52 -7.04
C LEU A 379 2.39 25.91 -5.65
N GLN A 380 1.45 24.99 -5.45
CA GLN A 380 1.27 24.36 -4.15
C GLN A 380 2.49 23.51 -3.80
N VAL A 381 3.00 22.75 -4.78
CA VAL A 381 4.22 21.95 -4.64
C VAL A 381 5.44 22.84 -4.38
N LEU A 382 5.63 23.88 -5.20
CA LEU A 382 6.76 24.79 -5.08
C LEU A 382 6.72 25.62 -3.79
N SER A 383 5.52 25.99 -3.31
CA SER A 383 5.36 26.66 -2.01
C SER A 383 5.71 25.73 -0.85
N ALA A 384 5.34 24.44 -0.93
CA ALA A 384 5.74 23.46 0.06
C ALA A 384 7.27 23.28 0.08
N LEU A 385 7.91 23.24 -1.09
CA LEU A 385 9.37 23.18 -1.21
C LEU A 385 10.04 24.45 -0.67
N ALA A 386 9.51 25.64 -0.98
CA ALA A 386 9.99 26.91 -0.45
C ALA A 386 9.93 26.93 1.10
N ASN A 387 8.82 26.47 1.68
CA ASN A 387 8.70 26.34 3.14
C ASN A 387 9.74 25.36 3.71
N GLN A 388 9.98 24.23 3.05
CA GLN A 388 10.98 23.28 3.52
C GLN A 388 12.40 23.87 3.47
N VAL A 389 12.75 24.56 2.38
CA VAL A 389 14.04 25.24 2.24
C VAL A 389 14.21 26.28 3.35
N ALA A 390 13.16 27.03 3.67
CA ALA A 390 13.18 28.01 4.76
C ALA A 390 13.46 27.35 6.12
N ILE A 391 12.78 26.24 6.43
CA ILE A 391 13.00 25.48 7.67
C ILE A 391 14.44 24.94 7.74
N ALA A 392 14.93 24.35 6.65
CA ALA A 392 16.28 23.78 6.61
C ALA A 392 17.35 24.88 6.76
N PHE A 393 17.16 26.02 6.09
CA PHE A 393 18.03 27.19 6.23
C PHE A 393 18.10 27.68 7.68
N GLU A 394 16.95 27.83 8.35
CA GLU A 394 16.92 28.29 9.74
C GLU A 394 17.59 27.33 10.71
N ASN A 395 17.41 26.03 10.50
CA ASN A 395 18.09 25.02 11.30
C ASN A 395 19.62 25.09 11.11
N ALA A 396 20.09 25.22 9.87
CA ALA A 396 21.51 25.34 9.55
C ALA A 396 22.11 26.64 10.12
N ARG A 397 21.38 27.76 10.01
CA ARG A 397 21.75 29.06 10.57
C ARG A 397 21.86 29.01 12.09
N LEU A 398 20.82 28.53 12.78
CA LEU A 398 20.80 28.41 14.24
C LEU A 398 21.91 27.50 14.75
N LEU A 399 22.18 26.40 14.04
CA LEU A 399 23.29 25.49 14.39
C LEU A 399 24.65 26.19 14.25
N THR A 400 24.83 26.97 13.19
CA THR A 400 26.06 27.75 12.95
C THR A 400 26.25 28.81 14.02
N GLU A 401 25.21 29.61 14.32
CA GLU A 401 25.22 30.63 15.37
C GLU A 401 25.52 30.00 16.75
N THR A 402 24.89 28.87 17.08
CA THR A 402 25.11 28.17 18.35
C THR A 402 26.55 27.65 18.47
N ARG A 403 27.11 27.09 17.39
CA ARG A 403 28.50 26.63 17.37
C ARG A 403 29.47 27.79 17.55
N ALA A 404 29.27 28.89 16.82
CA ALA A 404 30.10 30.08 16.93
C ALA A 404 30.05 30.68 18.35
N ALA A 405 28.86 30.79 18.93
CA ALA A 405 28.67 31.26 20.30
C ALA A 405 29.35 30.35 21.34
N LEU A 406 29.28 29.03 21.14
CA LEU A 406 29.97 28.06 22.01
C LEU A 406 31.50 28.22 21.94
N THR A 407 32.06 28.33 20.74
CA THR A 407 33.49 28.55 20.55
C THR A 407 33.94 29.86 21.19
N GLN A 408 33.23 30.96 20.96
CA GLN A 408 33.54 32.25 21.56
C GLN A 408 33.45 32.20 23.10
N ALA A 409 32.43 31.54 23.66
CA ALA A 409 32.31 31.38 25.11
C ALA A 409 33.45 30.52 25.70
N GLN A 410 33.88 29.48 24.99
CA GLN A 410 35.03 28.65 25.38
C GLN A 410 36.33 29.45 25.38
N GLU A 411 36.59 30.25 24.35
CA GLU A 411 37.78 31.11 24.28
C GLU A 411 37.84 32.09 25.45
N VAL A 412 36.74 32.80 25.72
CA VAL A 412 36.64 33.73 26.84
C VAL A 412 36.84 33.02 28.18
N TYR A 413 36.24 31.83 28.34
CA TYR A 413 36.37 31.05 29.56
C TYR A 413 37.81 30.55 29.79
N ASN A 414 38.49 30.14 28.72
CA ASN A 414 39.85 29.67 28.75
C ASN A 414 40.82 30.79 29.12
N GLU A 415 40.65 31.97 28.51
CA GLU A 415 41.41 33.17 28.83
C GLU A 415 41.22 33.57 30.31
N PHE A 416 39.96 33.57 30.79
CA PHE A 416 39.65 33.83 32.19
C PHE A 416 40.33 32.82 33.13
N THR A 417 40.23 31.52 32.83
CA THR A 417 40.84 30.46 33.64
C THR A 417 42.35 30.64 33.73
N ARG A 418 43.01 30.88 32.59
CA ARG A 418 44.46 31.12 32.54
C ARG A 418 44.86 32.35 33.34
N ALA A 419 44.13 33.45 33.23
CA ALA A 419 44.41 34.69 33.96
C ALA A 419 44.25 34.51 35.48
N GLU A 420 43.19 33.86 35.93
CA GLU A 420 42.94 33.62 37.36
C GLU A 420 43.95 32.65 37.96
N TRP A 421 44.29 31.57 37.26
CA TRP A 421 45.31 30.63 37.73
C TRP A 421 46.73 31.20 37.69
N SER A 422 47.06 32.01 36.68
CA SER A 422 48.34 32.74 36.65
C SER A 422 48.44 33.71 37.84
N ARG A 423 47.36 34.44 38.16
CA ARG A 423 47.32 35.31 39.34
C ARG A 423 47.45 34.51 40.63
N ALA A 424 46.71 33.41 40.77
CA ALA A 424 46.78 32.57 41.96
C ALA A 424 48.17 31.97 42.16
N ALA A 425 48.81 31.50 41.08
CA ALA A 425 50.19 30.99 41.10
C ALA A 425 51.19 32.08 41.50
N SER A 426 51.05 33.31 40.98
CA SER A 426 51.93 34.43 41.34
C SER A 426 51.81 34.91 42.79
N GLN A 427 50.66 34.70 43.42
CA GLN A 427 50.40 35.04 44.82
C GLN A 427 50.72 33.89 45.79
N ALA A 428 50.97 32.69 45.27
CA ALA A 428 51.33 31.56 46.10
C ALA A 428 52.74 31.77 46.65
N GLU A 429 52.92 31.56 47.95
CA GLU A 429 54.25 31.62 48.60
C GLU A 429 55.22 30.58 48.01
N HIS A 430 54.67 29.47 47.51
CA HIS A 430 55.42 28.37 46.92
C HIS A 430 54.72 27.87 45.63
N PRO A 431 55.46 27.66 44.52
CA PRO A 431 54.91 27.18 43.24
C PRO A 431 54.37 25.74 43.29
N GLY A 432 54.66 24.97 44.34
CA GLY A 432 54.12 23.61 44.49
C GLY A 432 54.81 22.82 45.59
N PHE A 433 54.61 21.50 45.54
CA PHE A 433 55.13 20.57 46.54
C PHE A 433 55.78 19.37 45.86
N ARG A 434 56.85 18.85 46.48
CA ARG A 434 57.47 17.58 46.14
C ARG A 434 57.25 16.59 47.27
N TYR A 435 56.79 15.39 46.94
CA TYR A 435 56.75 14.29 47.90
C TYR A 435 57.90 13.31 47.61
N ASN A 436 58.77 13.09 48.60
CA ASN A 436 59.89 12.16 48.48
C ASN A 436 60.02 11.34 49.78
N ALA A 437 59.92 10.01 49.66
CA ALA A 437 60.17 9.05 50.75
C ALA A 437 59.47 9.39 52.10
N GLY A 438 58.20 9.80 52.07
CA GLY A 438 57.43 10.11 53.29
C GLY A 438 57.52 11.56 53.76
N ARG A 439 58.25 12.43 53.05
CA ARG A 439 58.38 13.86 53.37
C ARG A 439 57.78 14.72 52.27
N ILE A 440 57.11 15.80 52.67
CA ILE A 440 56.62 16.85 51.79
C ILE A 440 57.62 18.02 51.86
N GLU A 441 58.17 18.40 50.71
CA GLU A 441 59.05 19.55 50.52
C GLU A 441 58.31 20.63 49.73
N LEU A 442 58.40 21.89 50.16
CA LEU A 442 57.88 23.04 49.43
C LEU A 442 58.85 23.40 48.30
N LEU A 443 58.34 23.65 47.11
CA LEU A 443 59.16 24.13 46.01
C LEU A 443 59.45 25.62 46.20
N GLU A 444 60.70 26.03 45.99
CA GLU A 444 61.10 27.45 45.98
C GLU A 444 61.03 28.05 44.56
N THR A 445 61.16 27.21 43.54
CA THR A 445 61.13 27.60 42.12
C THR A 445 60.31 26.59 41.31
N GLU A 446 59.82 27.03 40.15
CA GLU A 446 59.11 26.17 39.21
C GLU A 446 59.97 25.00 38.73
N LEU A 447 59.32 23.87 38.43
CA LEU A 447 60.02 22.66 38.01
C LEU A 447 60.58 22.83 36.59
N GLN A 448 61.91 22.89 36.46
CA GLN A 448 62.60 23.06 35.18
C GLN A 448 63.04 21.72 34.56
N THR A 449 62.09 20.80 34.35
CA THR A 449 62.36 19.56 33.59
C THR A 449 61.79 19.65 32.17
N PRO A 450 62.47 19.08 31.14
CA PRO A 450 61.98 19.13 29.76
C PRO A 450 60.59 18.51 29.58
N GLU A 451 60.29 17.47 30.34
CA GLU A 451 59.00 16.77 30.30
C GLU A 451 57.89 17.62 30.92
N ALA A 452 58.18 18.29 32.05
CA ALA A 452 57.23 19.18 32.68
C ALA A 452 56.94 20.41 31.82
N ALA A 453 57.98 21.04 31.24
CA ALA A 453 57.83 22.15 30.32
C ALA A 453 56.98 21.74 29.10
N SER A 454 57.27 20.58 28.50
CA SER A 454 56.49 20.05 27.38
C SER A 454 55.03 19.79 27.75
N ALA A 455 54.76 19.26 28.94
CA ALA A 455 53.40 19.05 29.41
C ALA A 455 52.64 20.36 29.64
N VAL A 456 53.30 21.39 30.14
CA VAL A 456 52.71 22.72 30.34
C VAL A 456 52.44 23.44 29.02
N GLU A 457 53.42 23.45 28.10
CA GLU A 457 53.32 24.18 26.83
C GLU A 457 52.40 23.48 25.82
N ASN A 458 52.52 22.16 25.67
CA ASN A 458 51.77 21.42 24.66
C ASN A 458 50.45 20.85 25.19
N GLY A 459 50.25 20.85 26.51
CA GLY A 459 49.10 20.21 27.15
C GLY A 459 49.04 18.71 26.87
N GLN A 460 50.17 18.04 26.58
CA GLN A 460 50.22 16.61 26.31
C GLN A 460 51.04 15.90 27.39
N ILE A 461 50.74 14.63 27.63
CA ILE A 461 51.50 13.81 28.56
C ILE A 461 52.90 13.59 27.98
N ALA A 462 53.93 13.91 28.75
CA ALA A 462 55.32 13.72 28.36
C ALA A 462 55.97 12.66 29.25
N THR A 463 56.78 11.79 28.65
CA THR A 463 57.55 10.77 29.39
C THR A 463 59.02 10.86 29.02
N ASN A 464 59.89 10.65 30.00
CA ASN A 464 61.31 10.43 29.77
C ASN A 464 61.61 8.95 29.92
N GLN A 465 62.16 8.33 28.88
CA GLN A 465 62.77 7.01 28.99
C GLN A 465 64.29 7.19 29.16
N PRO A 466 64.87 6.68 30.26
CA PRO A 466 66.30 6.81 30.46
C PRO A 466 67.08 6.01 29.40
N ASN A 467 68.01 6.68 28.70
CA ASN A 467 68.96 6.07 27.76
C ASN A 467 70.03 5.19 28.47
N GLY A 468 69.68 4.47 29.54
CA GLY A 468 70.59 3.61 30.29
C GLY A 468 71.65 4.34 31.14
N SER A 469 71.59 5.67 31.27
CA SER A 469 72.47 6.44 32.17
C SER A 469 71.89 6.46 33.59
N ARG A 470 72.71 6.17 34.61
CA ARG A 470 72.31 6.24 36.04
C ARG A 470 71.89 7.64 36.51
N GLU A 471 72.14 8.67 35.71
CA GLU A 471 71.86 10.07 36.05
C GLU A 471 70.43 10.53 35.72
N LYS A 472 69.71 9.86 34.81
CA LYS A 472 68.33 10.23 34.46
C LYS A 472 67.33 9.21 35.00
N ARG A 473 66.40 9.68 35.83
CA ARG A 473 65.28 8.87 36.35
C ARG A 473 64.16 8.83 35.31
N SER A 474 63.45 7.71 35.22
CA SER A 474 62.24 7.60 34.39
C SER A 474 61.16 8.52 34.97
N ALA A 475 60.60 9.39 34.14
CA ALA A 475 59.68 10.44 34.58
C ALA A 475 58.41 10.47 33.71
N LEU A 476 57.29 10.81 34.35
CA LEU A 476 55.99 11.00 33.72
C LEU A 476 55.46 12.37 34.15
N ALA A 477 55.31 13.27 33.19
CA ALA A 477 54.71 14.58 33.38
C ALA A 477 53.31 14.59 32.77
N VAL A 478 52.31 14.80 33.61
CA VAL A 478 50.90 14.88 33.21
C VAL A 478 50.41 16.31 33.43
N PRO A 479 49.85 16.96 32.39
CA PRO A 479 49.29 18.30 32.55
C PRO A 479 48.07 18.25 33.46
N VAL A 480 48.01 19.16 34.43
CA VAL A 480 46.82 19.36 35.25
C VAL A 480 45.91 20.33 34.50
N LYS A 481 44.83 19.80 33.95
CA LYS A 481 43.91 20.57 33.11
C LYS A 481 42.61 20.87 33.84
N LEU A 482 42.16 22.12 33.76
CA LEU A 482 40.83 22.53 34.15
C LEU A 482 40.04 22.93 32.91
N ARG A 483 39.08 22.09 32.51
CA ARG A 483 38.22 22.30 31.32
C ARG A 483 39.01 22.57 30.03
N GLY A 484 40.16 21.90 29.87
CA GLY A 484 41.00 21.98 28.68
C GLY A 484 42.21 22.91 28.80
N GLU A 485 42.19 23.88 29.72
CA GLU A 485 43.32 24.76 29.99
C GLU A 485 44.29 24.15 30.99
N VAL A 486 45.59 24.26 30.71
CA VAL A 486 46.64 23.76 31.61
C VAL A 486 46.87 24.76 32.73
N ILE A 487 46.65 24.33 33.97
CA ILE A 487 46.83 25.16 35.18
C ILE A 487 48.05 24.75 36.01
N GLY A 488 48.72 23.65 35.62
CA GLY A 488 49.89 23.14 36.29
C GLY A 488 50.34 21.79 35.72
N VAL A 489 51.27 21.14 36.41
CA VAL A 489 51.83 19.85 36.00
C VAL A 489 52.01 18.94 37.20
N LEU A 490 51.66 17.67 37.02
CA LEU A 490 51.93 16.61 37.96
C LEU A 490 53.08 15.77 37.42
N HIS A 491 54.22 15.83 38.10
CA HIS A 491 55.45 15.16 37.68
C HIS A 491 55.76 14.00 38.63
N VAL A 492 55.86 12.79 38.07
CA VAL A 492 56.17 11.56 38.80
C VAL A 492 57.50 11.01 38.34
N GLU A 493 58.44 10.82 39.26
CA GLU A 493 59.73 10.19 39.00
C GLU A 493 59.80 8.81 39.64
N SER A 494 60.33 7.84 38.89
CA SER A 494 60.61 6.50 39.38
C SER A 494 62.06 6.41 39.89
N ASN A 495 62.24 5.76 41.04
CA ASN A 495 63.56 5.39 41.54
C ASN A 495 64.17 4.18 40.80
N ASP A 496 63.36 3.44 40.05
CA ASP A 496 63.83 2.37 39.16
C ASP A 496 64.28 2.96 37.82
N PRO A 497 65.58 2.89 37.48
CA PRO A 497 66.15 3.42 36.25
C PRO A 497 65.72 2.65 34.99
N TYR A 498 65.01 1.53 35.12
CA TYR A 498 64.47 0.76 33.99
C TYR A 498 62.93 0.81 33.90
N LYS A 499 62.29 1.61 34.76
CA LYS A 499 60.83 1.74 34.78
C LYS A 499 60.32 2.25 33.43
N THR A 500 59.41 1.49 32.83
CA THR A 500 58.55 1.92 31.73
C THR A 500 57.15 2.17 32.26
N TRP A 501 56.56 3.30 31.84
CA TRP A 501 55.20 3.68 32.21
C TRP A 501 54.20 2.90 31.36
N ARG A 502 53.34 2.12 32.01
CA ARG A 502 52.29 1.36 31.33
C ARG A 502 51.07 2.26 31.09
N ALA A 503 50.26 1.93 30.08
CA ALA A 503 49.08 2.72 29.73
C ALA A 503 48.08 2.88 30.90
N ASP A 504 47.89 1.84 31.71
CA ASP A 504 47.03 1.88 32.90
C ASP A 504 47.59 2.81 34.00
N GLU A 505 48.90 2.89 34.15
CA GLU A 505 49.57 3.80 35.08
C GLU A 505 49.45 5.25 34.63
N ILE A 506 49.61 5.49 33.33
CA ILE A 506 49.41 6.83 32.74
C ILE A 506 47.97 7.29 32.95
N SER A 507 46.98 6.45 32.61
CA SER A 507 45.55 6.76 32.80
C SER A 507 45.20 7.02 34.26
N LEU A 508 45.84 6.31 35.21
CA LEU A 508 45.63 6.55 36.63
C LEU A 508 46.14 7.94 37.05
N VAL A 509 47.37 8.30 36.64
CA VAL A 509 47.95 9.60 36.97
C VAL A 509 47.17 10.74 36.29
N GLU A 510 46.69 10.53 35.08
CA GLU A 510 45.79 11.47 34.37
C GLU A 510 44.48 11.69 35.13
N ALA A 511 43.80 10.61 35.57
CA ALA A 511 42.58 10.73 36.36
C ALA A 511 42.82 11.44 37.72
N VAL A 512 43.98 11.23 38.34
CA VAL A 512 44.37 11.94 39.56
C VAL A 512 44.62 13.42 39.28
N ALA A 513 45.33 13.75 38.20
CA ALA A 513 45.58 15.13 37.79
C ALA A 513 44.26 15.87 37.51
N GLU A 514 43.32 15.25 36.80
CA GLU A 514 41.99 15.83 36.54
C GLU A 514 41.23 16.09 37.84
N ARG A 515 41.20 15.12 38.76
CA ARG A 515 40.50 15.28 40.05
C ARG A 515 41.18 16.32 40.94
N ALA A 516 42.51 16.41 40.90
CA ALA A 516 43.27 17.45 41.58
C ALA A 516 42.94 18.84 41.02
N ALA A 517 42.81 19.00 39.70
CA ALA A 517 42.43 20.28 39.09
C ALA A 517 41.11 20.82 39.66
N TYR A 518 40.07 19.98 39.73
CA TYR A 518 38.77 20.38 40.30
C TYR A 518 38.86 20.68 41.80
N ALA A 519 39.62 19.90 42.56
CA ALA A 519 39.80 20.14 43.99
C ALA A 519 40.53 21.47 44.26
N MET A 520 41.56 21.77 43.47
CA MET A 520 42.30 23.02 43.56
C MET A 520 41.43 24.21 43.15
N GLU A 521 40.59 24.09 42.12
CA GLU A 521 39.63 25.16 41.75
C GLU A 521 38.61 25.41 42.85
N ASN A 522 38.03 24.36 43.43
CA ASN A 522 37.10 24.51 44.55
C ASN A 522 37.78 25.16 45.77
N ALA A 523 39.02 24.79 46.07
CA ALA A 523 39.78 25.40 47.14
C ALA A 523 40.07 26.88 46.85
N ARG A 524 40.48 27.23 45.62
CA ARG A 524 40.73 28.60 45.18
C ARG A 524 39.47 29.46 45.32
N LEU A 525 38.34 29.00 44.78
CA LEU A 525 37.04 29.69 44.86
C LEU A 525 36.59 29.87 46.32
N PHE A 526 36.80 28.87 47.17
CA PHE A 526 36.47 28.97 48.59
C PHE A 526 37.35 30.00 49.32
N GLN A 527 38.64 30.02 49.06
CA GLN A 527 39.56 31.00 49.64
C GLN A 527 39.22 32.43 49.18
N GLU A 528 38.87 32.59 47.91
CA GLU A 528 38.45 33.87 47.35
C GLU A 528 37.14 34.37 47.98
N ALA A 529 36.13 33.50 48.09
CA ALA A 529 34.87 33.82 48.77
C ALA A 529 35.09 34.22 50.24
N ARG A 530 35.95 33.49 50.96
CA ARG A 530 36.30 33.80 52.35
C ARG A 530 37.03 35.14 52.47
N ARG A 531 37.99 35.42 51.58
CA ARG A 531 38.73 36.69 51.55
C ARG A 531 37.80 37.87 51.27
N ARG A 532 36.85 37.70 50.34
CA ARG A 532 35.83 38.70 50.02
C ARG A 532 34.90 38.98 51.20
N ALA A 533 34.37 37.93 51.83
CA ALA A 533 33.52 38.04 53.01
C ALA A 533 34.25 38.72 54.18
N ALA A 534 35.50 38.35 54.44
CA ALA A 534 36.31 38.99 55.49
C ALA A 534 36.52 40.49 55.21
N LYS A 535 36.79 40.87 53.95
CA LYS A 535 36.92 42.27 53.55
C LYS A 535 35.62 43.05 53.75
N GLU A 536 34.48 42.50 53.34
CA GLU A 536 33.17 43.14 53.53
C GLU A 536 32.82 43.30 55.01
N GLN A 537 33.08 42.28 55.83
CA GLN A 537 32.88 42.36 57.26
C GLN A 537 33.73 43.49 57.89
N LEU A 538 35.01 43.58 57.53
CA LEU A 538 35.89 44.65 58.02
C LEU A 538 35.37 46.04 57.64
N ILE A 539 34.91 46.23 56.40
CA ILE A 539 34.33 47.51 55.93
C ILE A 539 33.04 47.84 56.68
N SER A 540 32.17 46.85 56.87
CA SER A 540 30.90 47.03 57.60
C SER A 540 31.13 47.39 59.06
N GLU A 541 32.07 46.73 59.73
CA GLU A 541 32.44 47.03 61.13
C GLU A 541 33.02 48.44 61.27
N ALA A 542 33.93 48.84 60.37
CA ALA A 542 34.49 50.18 60.35
C ALA A 542 33.41 51.25 60.12
N SER A 543 32.52 51.03 59.14
CA SER A 543 31.44 51.95 58.82
C SER A 543 30.43 52.09 59.97
N ALA A 544 30.11 51.00 60.67
CA ALA A 544 29.23 51.03 61.84
C ALA A 544 29.84 51.80 63.01
N ARG A 545 31.15 51.66 63.26
CA ARG A 545 31.86 52.43 64.29
C ARG A 545 31.91 53.92 63.95
N ILE A 546 32.23 54.26 62.70
CA ILE A 546 32.24 55.66 62.23
C ILE A 546 30.83 56.27 62.33
N GLY A 547 29.79 55.55 61.88
CA GLY A 547 28.41 56.02 61.89
C GLY A 547 27.77 56.13 63.28
N GLY A 548 28.36 55.50 64.31
CA GLY A 548 27.94 55.61 65.70
C GLY A 548 28.47 56.85 66.43
N ALA A 549 29.41 57.60 65.86
CA ALA A 549 29.99 58.79 66.48
C ALA A 549 29.05 60.01 66.36
N ILE A 550 28.88 60.76 67.46
CA ILE A 550 27.80 61.76 67.62
C ILE A 550 28.28 63.21 67.35
N ASN A 551 29.55 63.43 67.02
CA ASN A 551 30.07 64.75 66.63
C ASN A 551 31.18 64.65 65.57
N LEU A 552 31.44 65.76 64.86
CA LEU A 552 32.35 65.78 63.71
C LEU A 552 33.80 65.40 64.08
N GLU A 553 34.28 65.84 65.23
CA GLU A 553 35.64 65.56 65.71
C GLU A 553 35.83 64.06 66.00
N ASN A 554 34.87 63.43 66.68
CA ASN A 554 34.88 61.99 66.94
C ASN A 554 34.73 61.17 65.65
N ILE A 555 33.92 61.62 64.69
CA ILE A 555 33.80 60.95 63.39
C ILE A 555 35.16 60.94 62.67
N LEU A 556 35.87 62.07 62.63
CA LEU A 556 37.20 62.15 62.01
C LEU A 556 38.21 61.26 62.71
N GLN A 557 38.27 61.31 64.05
CA GLN A 557 39.17 60.49 64.83
C GLN A 557 38.89 58.99 64.62
N THR A 558 37.64 58.55 64.78
CA THR A 558 37.25 57.16 64.56
C THR A 558 37.49 56.72 63.11
N THR A 559 37.31 57.61 62.14
CA THR A 559 37.63 57.30 60.73
C THR A 559 39.14 57.06 60.55
N ALA A 560 39.99 57.90 61.13
CA ALA A 560 41.43 57.74 61.05
C ALA A 560 41.91 56.44 61.72
N GLU A 561 41.41 56.15 62.93
CA GLU A 561 41.72 54.93 63.69
C GLU A 561 41.27 53.66 62.95
N GLU A 562 40.06 53.65 62.37
CA GLU A 562 39.57 52.50 61.61
C GLU A 562 40.34 52.29 60.29
N LEU A 563 40.73 53.37 59.61
CA LEU A 563 41.54 53.28 58.39
C LEU A 563 42.94 52.77 58.68
N GLU A 564 43.59 53.25 59.74
CA GLU A 564 44.90 52.75 60.17
C GLU A 564 44.82 51.26 60.53
N ARG A 565 43.80 50.85 61.28
CA ARG A 565 43.56 49.44 61.65
C ARG A 565 43.35 48.54 60.43
N VAL A 566 42.65 49.00 59.40
CA VAL A 566 42.34 48.21 58.20
C VAL A 566 43.51 48.18 57.22
N LEU A 567 44.23 49.29 57.04
CA LEU A 567 45.29 49.41 56.04
C LEU A 567 46.69 49.03 56.57
N GLY A 568 46.89 49.10 57.89
CA GLY A 568 48.13 48.71 58.57
C GLY A 568 49.28 49.69 58.31
N GLY A 569 49.74 50.39 59.35
CA GLY A 569 50.96 51.21 59.30
C GLY A 569 50.91 52.38 58.31
N SER A 570 49.71 52.85 57.96
CA SER A 570 49.49 53.94 57.01
C SER A 570 49.23 55.24 57.76
N GLU A 571 49.88 56.34 57.35
CA GLU A 571 49.56 57.68 57.85
C GLU A 571 48.23 58.17 57.24
N ILE A 572 47.25 58.50 58.08
CA ILE A 572 45.92 58.95 57.64
C ILE A 572 45.76 60.44 57.92
N LEU A 573 45.62 61.24 56.86
CA LEU A 573 45.36 62.67 56.95
C LEU A 573 43.93 62.97 56.48
N ILE A 574 43.13 63.59 57.35
CA ILE A 574 41.78 64.06 57.02
C ILE A 574 41.72 65.57 57.26
N GLN A 575 41.43 66.35 56.22
CA GLN A 575 41.33 67.80 56.30
C GLN A 575 40.04 68.31 55.65
N PHE A 576 39.45 69.36 56.24
CA PHE A 576 38.36 70.10 55.60
C PHE A 576 38.93 71.14 54.64
N GLN A 577 38.31 71.30 53.48
CA GLN A 577 38.68 72.32 52.52
C GLN A 577 37.72 73.50 52.66
N ASN A 578 38.24 74.68 53.00
CA ASN A 578 37.45 75.91 53.00
C ASN A 578 37.43 76.52 51.58
N LYS A 579 36.25 76.66 50.98
CA LYS A 579 36.10 77.11 49.58
C LYS A 579 36.33 78.61 49.37
N GLU A 580 36.58 79.40 50.41
CA GLU A 580 36.78 80.86 50.31
C GLU A 580 38.25 81.28 50.09
N GLN A 581 39.21 80.36 49.96
CA GLN A 581 40.64 80.68 49.75
C GLN A 581 41.30 79.92 48.58
N ALA A 582 40.54 79.57 47.54
CA ALA A 582 41.07 78.97 46.30
C ALA A 582 41.04 79.96 45.13
#